data_AF-A0A0G0QEJ3-F1
#
_entry.id   AF-A0A0G0QEJ3-F1
#
_cell.length_a   1.000
_cell.length_b   1.000
_cell.length_c   1.000
_cell.angle_alpha   90.00
_cell.angle_beta   90.00
_cell.angle_gamma   90.00
#
_symmetry.space_group_name_H-M   'P 1'
#
loop_
_entity.id
_entity.type
_entity.pdbx_description
1 polymer ?
#
loop_
_entity_poly.entity_id
_entity_poly.type
_entity_poly.pdbx_seq_one_letter_code
_entity_poly.pdbx_strand_id
1 'polypeptide(L)'
;MAMYNTIIFFNYADTNFTFSYEKETYIVKAGERESFPEFLAEHGAKHLVDRELIRAGRVKELNNEAVRSELYAKILGKPTSFKKEVKPEVEDKIEVEEEFPDLKKLEPVEVKPVVDLSRSELFAKVKALGIKIKVPITSDELRRLIATNNG
;
A
#
# COMPACT_ATOMS: atom_id res chain seq x y z
N MET A 1 -12.84 14.00 24.96
CA MET A 1 -12.78 13.97 23.48
C MET A 1 -11.50 14.65 23.05
N ALA A 2 -10.59 13.91 22.41
CA ALA A 2 -9.43 14.53 21.78
C ALA A 2 -9.92 15.28 20.53
N MET A 3 -9.74 16.60 20.50
CA MET A 3 -9.96 17.39 19.30
C MET A 3 -8.70 17.28 18.44
N TYR A 4 -8.81 16.58 17.31
CA TYR A 4 -7.75 16.56 16.31
C TYR A 4 -8.04 17.65 15.28
N ASN A 5 -7.00 18.39 14.90
CA ASN A 5 -7.09 19.26 13.72
C ASN A 5 -7.30 18.37 12.49
N THR A 6 -8.26 18.75 11.66
CA THR A 6 -8.51 18.09 10.38
C THR A 6 -7.93 18.92 9.25
N ILE A 7 -7.35 18.24 8.28
CA ILE A 7 -6.78 18.84 7.08
C ILE A 7 -7.35 18.15 5.84
N ILE A 8 -7.42 18.89 4.74
CA ILE A 8 -7.85 18.34 3.46
C ILE A 8 -6.69 17.56 2.86
N PHE A 9 -6.97 16.32 2.46
CA PHE A 9 -6.11 15.45 1.69
C PHE A 9 -6.63 15.36 0.27
N PHE A 10 -5.78 15.63 -0.72
CA PHE A 10 -6.13 15.55 -2.14
C PHE A 10 -5.32 14.46 -2.84
N ASN A 11 -6.02 13.46 -3.39
CA ASN A 11 -5.40 12.49 -4.28
C ASN A 11 -5.27 13.10 -5.69
N TYR A 12 -4.09 13.65 -6.00
CA TYR A 12 -3.82 14.24 -7.32
C TYR A 12 -3.53 13.21 -8.42
N ALA A 13 -3.45 11.91 -8.07
CA ALA A 13 -3.19 10.86 -9.04
C ALA A 13 -4.46 10.51 -9.84
N ASP A 14 -4.24 9.87 -10.98
CA ASP A 14 -5.25 9.28 -11.87
C ASP A 14 -5.78 7.91 -11.38
N THR A 15 -5.25 7.40 -10.27
CA THR A 15 -5.64 6.12 -9.68
C THR A 15 -6.09 6.28 -8.24
N ASN A 16 -7.04 5.43 -7.84
CA ASN A 16 -7.46 5.33 -6.44
C ASN A 16 -6.26 5.06 -5.55
N PHE A 17 -6.24 5.72 -4.40
CA PHE A 17 -5.18 5.58 -3.43
C PHE A 17 -5.72 4.91 -2.18
N THR A 18 -5.10 3.80 -1.82
CA THR A 18 -5.44 3.03 -0.62
C THR A 18 -4.23 3.03 0.30
N PHE A 19 -4.46 3.34 1.58
CA PHE A 19 -3.43 3.27 2.60
C PHE A 19 -4.00 2.74 3.91
N SER A 20 -3.16 2.12 4.73
CA SER A 20 -3.59 1.53 5.99
C SER A 20 -2.90 2.23 7.16
N TYR A 21 -3.67 2.55 8.20
CA TYR A 21 -3.18 3.12 9.45
C TYR A 21 -3.86 2.40 10.62
N GLU A 22 -3.06 1.94 11.59
CA GLU A 22 -3.56 1.22 12.77
C GLU A 22 -4.56 0.07 12.48
N LYS A 23 -4.34 -0.66 11.38
CA LYS A 23 -5.17 -1.77 10.86
C LYS A 23 -6.48 -1.34 10.18
N GLU A 24 -6.79 -0.05 10.14
CA GLU A 24 -7.87 0.48 9.30
C GLU A 24 -7.33 0.77 7.89
N THR A 25 -8.17 0.57 6.88
CA THR A 25 -7.82 0.85 5.49
C THR A 25 -8.68 2.01 4.98
N TYR A 26 -8.02 3.02 4.46
CA TYR A 26 -8.62 4.23 3.92
C TYR A 26 -8.43 4.24 2.42
N ILE A 27 -9.46 4.66 1.69
CA ILE A 27 -9.48 4.73 0.23
C ILE A 27 -9.87 6.14 -0.16
N VAL A 28 -9.02 6.81 -0.95
CA VAL A 28 -9.30 8.11 -1.54
C VAL A 28 -9.30 7.94 -3.05
N LYS A 29 -10.43 8.22 -3.72
CA LYS A 29 -10.50 8.01 -5.18
C LYS A 29 -9.63 9.02 -5.93
N ALA A 30 -9.34 8.69 -7.19
CA ALA A 30 -8.58 9.56 -8.08
C ALA A 30 -9.24 10.95 -8.19
N GLY A 31 -8.47 12.02 -7.95
CA GLY A 31 -8.97 13.40 -8.03
C GLY A 31 -9.92 13.82 -6.90
N GLU A 32 -10.13 13.01 -5.86
CA GLU A 32 -11.00 13.36 -4.73
C GLU A 32 -10.25 14.06 -3.59
N ARG A 33 -11.01 14.82 -2.82
CA ARG A 33 -10.55 15.53 -1.61
C ARG A 33 -11.31 15.00 -0.40
N GLU A 34 -10.58 14.54 0.60
CA GLU A 34 -11.15 14.04 1.85
C GLU A 34 -10.55 14.74 3.06
N SER A 35 -11.33 14.85 4.13
CA SER A 35 -10.91 15.47 5.38
C SER A 35 -10.44 14.39 6.35
N PHE A 36 -9.17 14.43 6.73
CA PHE A 36 -8.61 13.51 7.72
C PHE A 36 -8.00 14.27 8.90
N PRO A 37 -7.82 13.62 10.07
CA PRO A 37 -6.90 14.11 11.08
C PRO A 37 -5.51 14.39 10.48
N GLU A 38 -4.85 15.44 10.95
CA GLU A 38 -3.54 15.88 10.45
C GLU A 38 -2.52 14.74 10.34
N PHE A 39 -2.35 13.95 11.40
CA PHE A 39 -1.42 12.81 11.39
C PHE A 39 -1.74 11.76 10.32
N LEU A 40 -3.03 11.53 10.03
CA LEU A 40 -3.47 10.52 9.08
C LEU A 40 -3.27 11.02 7.65
N ALA A 41 -3.58 12.29 7.40
CA ALA A 41 -3.32 12.94 6.12
C ALA A 41 -1.82 13.01 5.81
N GLU A 42 -0.97 13.35 6.79
CA GLU A 42 0.49 13.33 6.61
C GLU A 42 1.02 11.93 6.30
N HIS A 43 0.52 10.91 7.02
CA HIS A 43 0.88 9.52 6.78
C HIS A 43 0.46 9.06 5.37
N GLY A 44 -0.79 9.32 4.99
CA GLY A 44 -1.29 9.05 3.65
C GLY A 44 -0.49 9.80 2.57
N ALA A 45 -0.12 11.05 2.83
CA ALA A 45 0.57 11.88 1.85
C ALA A 45 1.98 11.36 1.60
N LYS A 46 2.67 10.88 2.65
CA LYS A 46 3.97 10.24 2.51
C LYS A 46 3.90 9.06 1.55
N HIS A 47 2.94 8.18 1.76
CA HIS A 47 2.77 6.98 0.94
C HIS A 47 2.31 7.30 -0.49
N LEU A 48 1.47 8.31 -0.67
CA LEU A 48 1.06 8.78 -2.01
C LEU A 48 2.26 9.36 -2.77
N VAL A 49 3.06 10.22 -2.14
CA VAL A 49 4.30 10.77 -2.74
C VAL A 49 5.26 9.66 -3.13
N ASP A 50 5.52 8.71 -2.22
CA ASP A 50 6.43 7.59 -2.48
C ASP A 50 5.94 6.76 -3.67
N ARG A 51 4.65 6.45 -3.73
CA ARG A 51 4.02 5.70 -4.83
C ARG A 51 4.22 6.41 -6.17
N GLU A 52 3.91 7.71 -6.24
CA GLU A 52 3.99 8.46 -7.50
C GLU A 52 5.44 8.68 -7.95
N LEU A 53 6.39 8.89 -7.03
CA LEU A 53 7.81 8.97 -7.37
C LEU A 53 8.35 7.65 -7.91
N ILE A 54 7.95 6.52 -7.31
CA ILE A 54 8.32 5.18 -7.79
C ILE A 54 7.70 4.93 -9.17
N ARG A 55 6.41 5.25 -9.35
CA ARG A 55 5.71 5.07 -10.62
C ARG A 55 6.30 5.92 -11.75
N ALA A 56 6.77 7.13 -11.43
CA ALA A 56 7.46 8.01 -12.37
C ALA A 56 8.93 7.61 -12.64
N GLY A 57 9.45 6.55 -11.99
CA GLY A 57 10.85 6.14 -12.11
C GLY A 57 11.85 7.08 -11.41
N ARG A 58 11.37 8.00 -10.57
CA ARG A 58 12.15 9.04 -9.87
C ARG A 58 12.63 8.57 -8.49
N VAL A 59 13.05 7.32 -8.37
CA VAL A 59 13.43 6.68 -7.08
C VAL A 59 14.54 7.43 -6.33
N LYS A 60 15.44 8.11 -7.05
CA LYS A 60 16.52 8.92 -6.44
C LYS A 60 15.99 10.12 -5.64
N GLU A 61 14.77 10.57 -5.94
CA GLU A 61 14.16 11.74 -5.31
C GLU A 61 13.33 11.38 -4.06
N LEU A 62 13.21 10.09 -3.74
CA LEU A 62 12.57 9.65 -2.49
C LEU A 62 13.25 10.24 -1.24
N ASN A 63 14.53 10.60 -1.34
CA ASN A 63 15.29 11.26 -0.26
C ASN A 63 15.50 12.77 -0.50
N ASN A 64 14.95 13.33 -1.59
CA ASN A 64 15.08 14.76 -1.89
C ASN A 64 13.95 15.54 -1.24
N GLU A 65 14.23 16.14 -0.08
CA GLU A 65 13.24 16.84 0.74
C GLU A 65 12.55 17.99 0.00
N ALA A 66 13.26 18.70 -0.88
CA ALA A 66 12.69 19.82 -1.65
C ALA A 66 11.59 19.32 -2.60
N VAL A 67 11.86 18.25 -3.36
CA VAL A 67 10.89 17.66 -4.28
C VAL A 67 9.71 17.07 -3.53
N ARG A 68 9.96 16.39 -2.40
CA ARG A 68 8.89 15.84 -1.57
C ARG A 68 7.98 16.95 -1.03
N SER A 69 8.57 18.03 -0.53
CA SER A 69 7.82 19.18 0.01
C SER A 69 6.90 19.80 -1.02
N GLU A 70 7.36 19.94 -2.28
CA GLU A 70 6.52 20.42 -3.38
C GLU A 70 5.32 19.49 -3.66
N LEU A 71 5.51 18.18 -3.55
CA LEU A 71 4.43 17.21 -3.74
C LEU A 71 3.48 17.18 -2.53
N TYR A 72 4.00 17.30 -1.31
CA TYR A 72 3.17 17.43 -0.11
C TYR A 72 2.26 18.65 -0.18
N ALA A 73 2.75 19.79 -0.67
CA ALA A 73 1.95 21.00 -0.85
C ALA A 73 0.80 20.83 -1.85
N LYS A 74 0.88 19.85 -2.77
CA LYS A 74 -0.23 19.51 -3.68
C LYS A 74 -1.29 18.62 -3.01
N ILE A 75 -0.87 17.77 -2.08
CA ILE A 75 -1.74 16.80 -1.41
C ILE A 75 -2.42 17.42 -0.19
N LEU A 76 -1.69 18.18 0.62
CA LEU A 76 -2.15 18.70 1.89
C LEU A 76 -2.68 20.12 1.73
N GLY A 77 -3.98 20.28 1.95
CA GLY A 77 -4.65 21.58 2.01
C GLY A 77 -4.40 22.29 3.34
N LYS A 78 -4.86 23.55 3.43
CA LYS A 78 -4.75 24.32 4.68
C LYS A 78 -5.59 23.66 5.80
N PRO A 79 -5.07 23.64 7.04
CA PRO A 79 -5.82 23.12 8.17
C PRO A 79 -7.10 23.93 8.36
N THR A 80 -8.23 23.23 8.48
CA THR A 80 -9.52 23.85 8.78
C THR A 80 -10.10 23.11 9.97
N SER A 81 -10.30 23.80 11.09
CA SER A 81 -10.83 23.20 12.31
C SER A 81 -12.31 22.86 12.12
N PHE A 82 -12.62 21.72 11.53
CA PHE A 82 -13.99 21.21 11.49
C PHE A 82 -14.29 20.46 12.80
N LYS A 83 -15.33 20.91 13.53
CA LYS A 83 -15.95 20.08 14.57
C LYS A 83 -16.53 18.85 13.86
N LYS A 84 -15.97 17.67 14.14
CA LYS A 84 -16.48 16.40 13.64
C LYS A 84 -17.84 16.13 14.30
N GLU A 85 -18.93 16.53 13.67
CA GLU A 85 -20.20 15.83 13.87
C GLU A 85 -20.01 14.45 13.25
N VAL A 86 -19.79 13.46 14.12
CA VAL A 86 -19.82 12.05 13.74
C VAL A 86 -21.24 11.78 13.27
N LYS A 87 -21.50 11.92 11.96
CA LYS A 87 -22.69 11.29 11.38
C LYS A 87 -22.49 9.79 11.55
N PRO A 88 -23.51 9.06 12.06
CA PRO A 88 -23.42 7.63 12.26
C PRO A 88 -23.07 6.96 10.92
N GLU A 89 -22.20 5.95 11.01
CA GLU A 89 -21.83 5.04 9.95
C GLU A 89 -23.06 4.70 9.10
N VAL A 90 -23.05 5.14 7.84
CA VAL A 90 -23.85 4.45 6.84
C VAL A 90 -23.01 3.22 6.52
N GLU A 91 -23.43 2.08 7.07
CA GLU A 91 -23.10 0.77 6.50
C GLU A 91 -23.55 0.80 5.04
N ASP A 92 -22.69 1.25 4.14
CA ASP A 92 -22.83 0.92 2.73
C ASP A 92 -22.49 -0.56 2.61
N LYS A 93 -23.52 -1.38 2.86
CA LYS A 93 -23.63 -2.70 2.24
C LYS A 93 -23.45 -2.46 0.75
N ILE A 94 -22.27 -2.80 0.25
CA ILE A 94 -22.03 -2.94 -1.17
C ILE A 94 -22.93 -4.10 -1.61
N GLU A 95 -24.16 -3.79 -2.04
CA GLU A 95 -24.94 -4.68 -2.89
C GLU A 95 -24.16 -4.79 -4.20
N VAL A 96 -23.39 -5.87 -4.29
CA VAL A 96 -22.77 -6.33 -5.53
C VAL A 96 -23.91 -6.85 -6.41
N GLU A 97 -24.56 -5.96 -7.17
CA GLU A 97 -25.23 -6.34 -8.41
C GLU A 97 -24.14 -6.64 -9.45
N GLU A 98 -23.56 -7.84 -9.36
CA GLU A 98 -22.92 -8.47 -10.50
C GLU A 98 -23.98 -9.32 -11.21
N GLU A 99 -24.56 -8.77 -12.27
CA GLU A 99 -25.10 -9.56 -13.37
C GLU A 99 -23.96 -10.43 -13.92
N PHE A 100 -23.80 -11.64 -13.37
CA PHE A 100 -22.98 -12.68 -13.97
C PHE A 100 -23.81 -13.45 -14.99
N PRO A 101 -23.50 -13.39 -16.30
CA PRO A 101 -23.91 -14.45 -17.20
C PRO A 101 -23.13 -15.73 -16.86
N ASP A 102 -23.90 -16.77 -16.50
CA ASP A 102 -23.57 -18.20 -16.32
C ASP A 102 -22.16 -18.66 -16.76
N LEU A 103 -21.28 -18.94 -15.79
CA LEU A 103 -20.09 -19.79 -15.96
C LEU A 103 -20.26 -21.11 -15.20
N LYS A 104 -21.29 -21.87 -15.57
CA LYS A 104 -21.60 -23.20 -15.00
C LYS A 104 -20.77 -24.35 -15.58
N LYS A 105 -19.62 -24.10 -16.22
CA LYS A 105 -18.83 -25.15 -16.88
C LYS A 105 -17.32 -24.87 -16.86
N LEU A 106 -16.70 -24.81 -15.69
CA LEU A 106 -15.26 -25.08 -15.59
C LEU A 106 -15.02 -25.92 -14.34
N GLU A 107 -14.51 -27.13 -14.55
CA GLU A 107 -14.12 -28.06 -13.50
C GLU A 107 -13.01 -27.44 -12.63
N PRO A 108 -12.98 -27.73 -11.32
CA PRO A 108 -11.99 -27.16 -10.41
C PRO A 108 -10.59 -27.63 -10.77
N VAL A 109 -9.75 -26.71 -11.25
CA VAL A 109 -8.31 -26.92 -11.35
C VAL A 109 -7.74 -26.87 -9.94
N GLU A 110 -7.18 -27.99 -9.48
CA GLU A 110 -6.41 -28.07 -8.24
C GLU A 110 -5.19 -27.14 -8.31
N VAL A 111 -5.32 -25.91 -7.81
CA VAL A 111 -4.18 -25.02 -7.63
C VAL A 111 -3.47 -25.44 -6.34
N LYS A 112 -2.36 -26.18 -6.47
CA LYS A 112 -1.44 -26.42 -5.36
C LYS A 112 -0.98 -25.06 -4.81
N PRO A 113 -1.02 -24.82 -3.48
CA PRO A 113 -0.53 -23.56 -2.92
C PRO A 113 0.99 -23.49 -3.12
N VAL A 114 1.42 -22.62 -4.01
CA VAL A 114 2.83 -22.18 -4.06
C VAL A 114 3.01 -21.25 -2.87
N VAL A 115 3.46 -21.82 -1.75
CA VAL A 115 3.80 -21.06 -0.55
C VAL A 115 5.05 -20.24 -0.88
N ASP A 116 4.84 -18.98 -1.27
CA ASP A 116 5.92 -18.01 -1.45
C ASP A 116 6.52 -17.69 -0.07
N LEU A 117 7.61 -18.40 0.27
CA LEU A 117 8.41 -18.13 1.47
C LEU A 117 8.90 -16.68 1.45
N SER A 118 8.76 -16.00 2.58
CA SER A 118 9.22 -14.64 2.78
C SER A 118 10.76 -14.53 2.70
N ARG A 119 11.28 -13.34 2.41
CA ARG A 119 12.73 -13.12 2.24
C ARG A 119 13.53 -13.56 3.47
N SER A 120 13.03 -13.32 4.68
CA SER A 120 13.64 -13.76 5.94
C SER A 120 13.72 -15.29 6.05
N GLU A 121 12.66 -15.99 5.65
CA GLU A 121 12.62 -17.46 5.66
C GLU A 121 13.56 -18.06 4.61
N LEU A 122 13.69 -17.43 3.44
CA LEU A 122 14.67 -17.82 2.42
C LEU A 122 16.10 -17.71 2.98
N PHE A 123 16.44 -16.61 3.66
CA PHE A 123 17.75 -16.47 4.31
C PHE A 123 17.99 -17.52 5.40
N ALA A 124 16.98 -17.78 6.24
CA ALA A 124 17.08 -18.79 7.30
C ALA A 124 17.34 -20.18 6.71
N LYS A 125 16.63 -20.54 5.63
CA LYS A 125 16.78 -21.83 4.95
C LYS A 125 18.14 -21.97 4.26
N VAL A 126 18.63 -20.92 3.59
CA VAL A 126 19.98 -20.92 2.99
C VAL A 126 21.07 -21.05 4.06
N LYS A 127 20.91 -20.40 5.21
CA LYS A 127 21.83 -20.52 6.35
C LYS A 127 21.79 -21.91 6.99
N ALA A 128 20.61 -22.51 7.12
CA ALA A 128 20.46 -23.89 7.61
C ALA A 128 21.13 -24.92 6.68
N LEU A 129 21.15 -24.65 5.38
CA LEU A 129 21.89 -25.44 4.38
C LEU A 129 23.41 -25.20 4.40
N GLY A 130 23.92 -24.36 5.32
CA GLY A 130 25.37 -24.11 5.48
C GLY A 130 25.99 -23.25 4.38
N ILE A 131 25.19 -22.62 3.52
CA ILE A 131 25.68 -21.82 2.38
C ILE A 131 26.13 -20.45 2.88
N LYS A 132 27.40 -20.11 2.64
CA LYS A 132 27.92 -18.77 2.92
C LYS A 132 27.48 -17.79 1.83
N ILE A 133 26.58 -16.89 2.17
CA ILE A 133 26.06 -15.88 1.26
C ILE A 133 26.88 -14.59 1.38
N LYS A 134 27.28 -13.98 0.26
CA LYS A 134 27.84 -12.62 0.22
C LYS A 134 26.71 -11.63 -0.13
N VAL A 135 26.58 -10.56 0.64
CA VAL A 135 25.60 -9.49 0.42
C VAL A 135 26.20 -8.46 -0.57
N PRO A 136 25.41 -7.86 -1.49
CA PRO A 136 23.95 -7.97 -1.63
C PRO A 136 23.50 -9.13 -2.54
N ILE A 137 22.50 -9.89 -2.08
CA ILE A 137 21.85 -10.99 -2.83
C ILE A 137 20.35 -10.73 -2.97
N THR A 138 19.77 -11.15 -4.09
CA THR A 138 18.34 -11.00 -4.41
C THR A 138 17.50 -12.17 -3.88
N SER A 139 16.17 -11.98 -3.76
CA SER A 139 15.26 -13.04 -3.30
C SER A 139 15.22 -14.22 -4.27
N ASP A 140 15.36 -13.96 -5.58
CA ASP A 140 15.39 -14.99 -6.62
C ASP A 140 16.64 -15.86 -6.55
N GLU A 141 17.79 -15.26 -6.25
CA GLU A 141 19.04 -16.00 -6.04
C GLU A 141 18.98 -16.89 -4.80
N LEU A 142 18.35 -16.43 -3.71
CA LEU A 142 18.12 -17.27 -2.53
C LEU A 142 17.23 -18.47 -2.86
N ARG A 143 16.15 -18.27 -3.64
CA ARG A 143 15.26 -19.35 -4.10
C ARG A 143 16.03 -20.37 -4.95
N ARG A 144 16.89 -19.90 -5.86
CA ARG A 144 17.76 -20.77 -6.68
C ARG A 144 18.72 -21.58 -5.81
N LEU A 145 19.38 -20.96 -4.84
CA LEU A 145 20.29 -21.66 -3.92
C LEU A 145 19.59 -22.74 -3.09
N ILE A 146 18.35 -22.49 -2.67
CA ILE A 146 17.54 -23.50 -1.98
C ILE A 146 17.14 -24.62 -2.92
N ALA A 147 16.75 -24.32 -4.16
CA ALA A 147 16.34 -25.32 -5.14
C ALA A 147 17.49 -26.24 -5.56
N THR A 148 18.69 -25.69 -5.80
CA THR A 148 19.87 -26.47 -6.24
C THR A 148 20.37 -27.46 -5.19
N ASN A 149 20.12 -27.23 -3.89
CA ASN A 149 20.56 -28.10 -2.80
C ASN A 149 19.46 -29.02 -2.22
N ASN A 150 18.21 -28.90 -2.70
CA ASN A 150 17.11 -29.81 -2.32
C ASN A 150 16.76 -30.83 -3.42
N GLY A 151 17.55 -30.89 -4.49
CA GLY A 151 17.51 -31.94 -5.52
C GLY A 151 18.74 -32.83 -5.43
#